data_AF-A0A0S3PR36-F1
#
_entry.id   AF-A0A0S3PR36-F1
#
_cell.length_a   1.000
_cell.length_b   1.000
_cell.length_c   1.000
_cell.angle_alpha   90.00
_cell.angle_beta   90.00
_cell.angle_gamma   90.00
#
_symmetry.space_group_name_H-M   'P 1'
#
loop_
_entity.id
_entity.type
_entity.pdbx_description
1 polymer ?
#
loop_
_entity_poly.entity_id
_entity_poly.type
_entity_poly.pdbx_seq_one_letter_code
_entity_poly.pdbx_strand_id
1 'polypeptide(L)'
;MSFWKKLFGGGGGESAPKQSEPEDYKGFVLRAAPFDAEGQFQTAGSISKEVGGETKTHEFIRADRHASYEEAVSFALMKARQIVDEQGDRVFR
;
A
#
# COMPACT_ATOMS: atom_id res chain seq x y z
N MET A 1 -12.41 18.07 -22.86
CA MET A 1 -12.76 17.73 -21.46
C MET A 1 -11.98 16.50 -21.02
N SER A 2 -10.65 16.62 -20.89
CA SER A 2 -9.81 15.54 -20.37
C SER A 2 -9.52 15.82 -18.90
N PHE A 3 -10.34 15.23 -18.03
CA PHE A 3 -10.11 15.14 -16.59
C PHE A 3 -9.06 14.05 -16.32
N TRP A 4 -7.88 14.22 -16.93
CA TRP A 4 -6.80 13.25 -16.87
C TRP A 4 -5.96 13.49 -15.61
N LYS A 5 -6.17 12.60 -14.64
CA LYS A 5 -5.16 12.04 -13.74
C LYS A 5 -4.12 13.04 -13.20
N LYS A 6 -4.56 13.85 -12.23
CA LYS A 6 -3.70 14.38 -11.16
C LYS A 6 -3.94 13.62 -9.86
N LEU A 7 -3.76 12.31 -9.88
CA LEU A 7 -3.73 11.52 -8.64
C LEU A 7 -2.62 10.46 -8.66
N PHE A 8 -1.46 10.85 -9.19
CA PHE A 8 -0.19 10.23 -8.85
C PHE A 8 0.80 11.34 -8.49
N GLY A 9 1.13 11.39 -7.19
CA GLY A 9 2.41 11.87 -6.67
C GLY A 9 2.74 13.36 -6.84
N GLY A 10 2.59 14.12 -5.76
CA GLY A 10 3.37 15.34 -5.54
C GLY A 10 2.57 16.56 -5.11
N GLY A 11 2.57 16.85 -3.80
CA GLY A 11 2.02 18.08 -3.23
C GLY A 11 1.91 17.93 -1.71
N GLY A 12 2.77 18.63 -0.97
CA GLY A 12 3.03 18.39 0.45
C GLY A 12 1.99 18.93 1.42
N GLY A 13 2.24 18.67 2.70
CA GLY A 13 1.79 19.55 3.78
C GLY A 13 0.73 19.01 4.73
N GLU A 14 0.85 17.78 5.19
CA GLU A 14 0.41 17.33 6.52
C GLU A 14 1.16 16.02 6.78
N SER A 15 1.42 15.66 8.04
CA SER A 15 2.16 14.46 8.42
C SER A 15 1.43 13.19 7.99
N ALA A 16 1.41 12.91 6.68
CA ALA A 16 0.90 11.69 6.12
C ALA A 16 1.73 10.56 6.72
N PRO A 17 1.08 9.44 7.13
CA PRO A 17 1.80 8.29 7.68
C PRO A 17 2.93 7.96 6.72
N LYS A 18 4.14 7.70 7.25
CA LYS A 18 5.27 7.31 6.41
C LYS A 18 4.79 6.14 5.55
N GLN A 19 4.73 6.37 4.24
CA GLN A 19 4.49 5.31 3.27
C GLN A 19 5.86 4.95 2.69
N SER A 20 6.08 3.67 2.41
CA SER A 20 7.25 3.26 1.65
C SER A 20 7.19 3.84 0.25
N GLU A 21 8.33 3.83 -0.42
CA GLU A 21 8.35 4.02 -1.86
C GLU A 21 7.46 2.95 -2.54
N PRO A 22 6.77 3.32 -3.64
CA PRO A 22 5.96 2.38 -4.39
C PRO A 22 6.83 1.28 -5.00
N GLU A 23 6.39 0.03 -4.87
CA GLU A 23 7.01 -1.15 -5.48
C GLU A 23 6.10 -1.71 -6.58
N ASP A 24 6.61 -1.82 -7.80
CA ASP A 24 5.91 -2.49 -8.90
C ASP A 24 6.03 -4.01 -8.78
N TYR A 25 4.89 -4.69 -8.75
CA TYR A 25 4.83 -6.15 -8.61
C TYR A 25 3.68 -6.74 -9.44
N LYS A 26 4.01 -7.52 -10.47
CA LYS A 26 3.02 -8.21 -11.34
C LYS A 26 1.93 -7.29 -11.92
N GLY A 27 2.27 -6.03 -12.21
CA GLY A 27 1.33 -5.02 -12.70
C GLY A 27 0.46 -4.38 -11.62
N PHE A 28 0.80 -4.58 -10.34
CA PHE A 28 0.26 -3.87 -9.19
C PHE A 28 1.33 -2.93 -8.62
N VAL A 29 0.90 -1.86 -7.98
CA VAL A 29 1.73 -0.93 -7.22
C VAL A 29 1.46 -1.16 -5.74
N LEU A 30 2.48 -1.62 -5.02
CA LEU A 30 2.43 -1.93 -3.59
C LEU A 30 3.03 -0.76 -2.79
N ARG A 31 2.41 -0.41 -1.67
CA ARG A 31 2.94 0.57 -0.72
C ARG A 31 2.75 0.05 0.69
N ALA A 32 3.81 -0.02 1.47
CA ALA A 32 3.68 -0.23 2.90
C ALA A 32 3.31 1.11 3.56
N ALA A 33 2.43 1.07 4.55
CA ALA A 33 2.07 2.22 5.35
C ALA A 33 1.93 1.85 6.84
N PRO A 34 2.97 1.27 7.49
CA PRO A 34 2.89 0.93 8.90
C PRO A 34 2.63 2.17 9.75
N PHE A 35 1.88 2.01 10.83
CA PHE A 35 1.58 3.08 11.77
C PHE A 35 1.86 2.65 13.20
N ASP A 36 2.19 3.61 14.07
CA ASP A 36 2.37 3.34 15.49
C ASP A 36 1.03 2.93 16.13
N ALA A 37 1.06 1.79 16.79
CA ALA A 37 -0.03 1.21 17.54
C ALA A 37 0.54 0.69 18.88
N GLU A 38 0.41 1.52 19.91
CA GLU A 38 0.84 1.20 21.28
C GLU A 38 2.36 0.98 21.41
N GLY A 39 3.16 1.80 20.71
CA GLY A 39 4.63 1.71 20.75
C GLY A 39 5.22 0.57 19.92
N GLN A 40 4.39 -0.09 19.11
CA GLN A 40 4.82 -1.02 18.06
C GLN A 40 4.25 -0.56 16.71
N PHE A 41 4.86 -0.96 15.60
CA PHE A 41 4.38 -0.62 14.27
C PHE A 41 3.46 -1.71 13.73
N GLN A 42 2.19 -1.39 13.54
CA GLN A 42 1.20 -2.29 12.92
C GLN A 42 1.49 -2.43 11.43
N THR A 43 1.45 -3.67 10.90
CA THR A 43 1.65 -3.95 9.47
C THR A 43 0.49 -3.40 8.62
N ALA A 44 0.73 -2.18 8.13
CA ALA A 44 -0.01 -1.35 7.19
C ALA A 44 0.30 -1.52 5.69
N GLY A 45 -0.65 -1.51 4.76
CA GLY A 45 -0.31 -1.22 3.36
C GLY A 45 -1.47 -1.07 2.39
N SER A 46 -1.12 -0.75 1.14
CA SER A 46 -2.06 -0.67 0.02
C SER A 46 -1.52 -1.34 -1.23
N ILE A 47 -2.44 -1.86 -2.03
CA ILE A 47 -2.22 -2.53 -3.31
C ILE A 47 -3.07 -1.76 -4.32
N SER A 48 -2.47 -1.25 -5.39
CA SER A 48 -3.20 -0.49 -6.41
C SER A 48 -2.91 -1.00 -7.81
N LYS A 49 -3.88 -0.88 -8.71
CA LYS A 49 -3.74 -1.27 -10.11
C LYS A 49 -4.72 -0.50 -10.97
N GLU A 50 -4.34 -0.22 -12.22
CA GLU A 50 -5.25 0.31 -13.21
C GLU A 50 -6.08 -0.81 -13.84
N VAL A 51 -7.41 -0.76 -13.69
CA VAL A 51 -8.36 -1.73 -14.24
C VAL A 51 -9.41 -0.96 -15.04
N GLY A 52 -9.43 -1.15 -16.36
CA GLY A 52 -10.40 -0.48 -17.24
C GLY A 52 -10.25 1.05 -17.30
N GLY A 53 -9.04 1.59 -17.09
CA GLY A 53 -8.77 3.03 -17.09
C GLY A 53 -8.97 3.71 -15.73
N GLU A 54 -9.48 2.98 -14.73
CA GLU A 54 -9.63 3.45 -13.35
C GLU A 54 -8.55 2.85 -12.43
N THR A 55 -7.96 3.66 -11.56
CA THR A 55 -7.10 3.16 -10.48
C THR A 55 -7.96 2.57 -9.39
N LYS A 56 -7.86 1.26 -9.17
CA LYS A 56 -8.43 0.58 -8.00
C LYS A 56 -7.35 0.45 -6.93
N THR A 57 -7.73 0.62 -5.67
CA THR A 57 -6.85 0.50 -4.51
C THR A 57 -7.51 -0.38 -3.46
N HIS A 58 -6.75 -1.32 -2.92
CA HIS A 58 -7.10 -2.17 -1.80
C HIS A 58 -6.16 -1.87 -0.64
N GLU A 59 -6.70 -1.39 0.47
CA GLU A 59 -5.95 -1.16 1.71
C GLU A 59 -6.09 -2.37 2.64
N PHE A 60 -5.01 -2.72 3.31
CA PHE A 60 -5.00 -3.84 4.25
C PHE A 60 -4.31 -3.45 5.56
N ILE A 61 -4.81 -4.02 6.66
CA ILE A 61 -4.20 -3.96 7.98
C ILE A 61 -4.11 -5.38 8.50
N ARG A 62 -2.92 -5.79 8.96
CA ARG A 62 -2.70 -7.09 9.63
C ARG A 62 -2.59 -6.89 11.12
N ALA A 63 -2.86 -7.95 11.88
CA ALA A 63 -2.67 -7.97 13.34
C ALA A 63 -1.19 -8.02 13.76
N ASP A 64 -0.30 -8.40 12.84
CA ASP A 64 1.14 -8.41 13.04
C ASP A 64 1.67 -7.01 13.38
N ARG A 65 2.46 -6.92 14.47
CA ARG A 65 3.12 -5.71 14.95
C ARG A 65 4.62 -5.95 15.04
N HIS A 66 5.42 -4.93 14.77
CA HIS A 66 6.89 -5.00 14.78
C HIS A 66 7.51 -3.92 15.67
N ALA A 67 8.70 -4.19 16.22
CA ALA A 67 9.40 -3.24 17.07
C ALA A 67 9.98 -2.06 16.27
N SER A 68 10.33 -2.28 15.00
CA SER A 68 10.85 -1.24 14.11
C SER A 68 9.93 -0.98 12.92
N TYR A 69 9.92 0.28 12.48
CA TYR A 69 9.16 0.69 11.30
C TYR A 69 9.67 -0.03 10.03
N GLU A 70 10.98 -0.22 9.90
CA GLU A 70 11.60 -0.87 8.73
C GLU A 70 11.25 -2.36 8.61
N GLU A 71 11.16 -3.08 9.74
CA GLU A 71 10.64 -4.44 9.78
C GLU A 71 9.18 -4.48 9.36
N ALA A 72 8.36 -3.55 9.88
CA ALA A 72 6.94 -3.48 9.51
C ALA A 72 6.74 -3.17 8.02
N VAL A 73 7.58 -2.31 7.43
CA VAL A 73 7.58 -2.02 5.99
C VAL A 73 7.91 -3.28 5.19
N SER A 74 9.01 -3.95 5.54
CA SER A 74 9.45 -5.15 4.83
C SER A 74 8.40 -6.26 4.88
N PHE A 75 7.78 -6.45 6.05
CA PHE A 75 6.74 -7.44 6.25
C PHE A 75 5.44 -7.06 5.53
N ALA A 76 5.06 -5.78 5.55
CA ALA A 76 3.90 -5.29 4.81
C ALA A 76 4.04 -5.51 3.29
N LEU A 77 5.20 -5.21 2.71
CA LEU A 77 5.46 -5.46 1.29
C LEU A 77 5.41 -6.96 0.96
N MET A 78 5.98 -7.81 1.82
CA MET A 78 5.87 -9.26 1.67
C MET A 78 4.41 -9.72 1.69
N LYS A 79 3.59 -9.19 2.61
CA LYS A 79 2.16 -9.52 2.69
C LYS A 79 1.37 -8.98 1.50
N ALA A 80 1.72 -7.81 1.00
CA ALA A 80 1.11 -7.25 -0.21
C ALA A 80 1.37 -8.15 -1.43
N ARG A 81 2.61 -8.63 -1.61
CA ARG A 81 2.96 -9.62 -2.66
C ARG A 81 2.17 -10.91 -2.50
N GLN A 82 2.06 -11.44 -1.27
CA GLN A 82 1.28 -12.64 -1.00
C GLN A 82 -0.20 -12.46 -1.36
N ILE A 83 -0.81 -11.32 -1.00
CA ILE A 83 -2.20 -11.00 -1.35
C ILE A 83 -2.38 -10.96 -2.87
N VAL A 84 -1.45 -10.31 -3.59
CA VAL A 84 -1.46 -10.28 -5.06
C VAL A 84 -1.36 -11.69 -5.65
N ASP A 85 -0.50 -12.55 -5.10
CA ASP A 85 -0.31 -13.90 -5.60
C ASP A 85 -1.53 -14.80 -5.38
N GLU A 86 -2.19 -14.67 -4.23
CA GLU A 86 -3.35 -15.49 -3.87
C GLU A 86 -4.64 -14.99 -4.53
N GLN A 87 -4.84 -13.67 -4.57
CA GLN A 87 -6.12 -13.07 -4.97
C GLN A 87 -6.08 -12.43 -6.35
N GLY A 88 -4.94 -11.88 -6.77
CA GLY A 88 -4.79 -11.14 -8.02
C GLY A 88 -5.76 -9.96 -8.09
N ASP A 89 -6.49 -9.83 -9.20
CA ASP A 89 -7.47 -8.75 -9.38
C ASP A 89 -8.70 -8.87 -8.46
N ARG A 90 -8.88 -10.00 -7.77
CA ARG A 90 -10.01 -10.20 -6.84
C ARG A 90 -9.92 -9.33 -5.59
N VAL A 91 -8.76 -8.75 -5.30
CA VAL A 91 -8.55 -7.81 -4.17
C VAL A 91 -9.39 -6.54 -4.30
N PHE A 92 -9.81 -6.19 -5.52
CA PHE A 92 -10.57 -4.97 -5.82
C PHE A 92 -12.08 -5.19 -5.92
N ARG A 93 -12.58 -6.34 -5.50
CA ARG A 93 -14.01 -6.66 -5.50
C ARG A 93 -14.70 -6.22 -4.22
#